data_AF-A0A270BQB4-F1
#
_entry.id   AF-A0A270BQB4-F1
#
_cell.length_a   1.000
_cell.length_b   1.000
_cell.length_c   1.000
_cell.angle_alpha   90.00
_cell.angle_beta   90.00
_cell.angle_gamma   90.00
#
_symmetry.space_group_name_H-M   'P 1'
#
loop_
_entity.id
_entity.type
_entity.pdbx_description
1 polymer ?
#
loop_
_entity_poly.entity_id
_entity_poly.type
_entity_poly.pdbx_seq_one_letter_code
_entity_poly.pdbx_strand_id
1 'polypeptide(L)'
;MTVAVLSCGAALLTSAKADSPREDQTRYGLASGNGPLNTLLIHGQPTTPKIAGNSALFVQKIAESGNTDVVLLTSVGGQACDAQYSILQVTPNGIKTPTPFFGNCSTAKPSISGSKVTLEFPHNTGKYVTTPAEVDVYDLATGILTKNGKNIPAACKLDDGVCQG
;
A
#
# COMPACT_ATOMS: atom_id res chain seq x y z
N MET A 1 -42.28 -29.82 30.84
CA MET A 1 -40.82 -29.78 30.61
C MET A 1 -40.57 -29.93 29.13
N THR A 2 -40.17 -28.85 28.46
CA THR A 2 -39.51 -28.91 27.15
C THR A 2 -38.75 -27.61 26.97
N VAL A 3 -37.43 -27.69 27.05
CA VAL A 3 -36.49 -26.58 26.85
C VAL A 3 -36.17 -26.54 25.37
N ALA A 4 -36.51 -25.44 24.68
CA ALA A 4 -36.02 -25.18 23.34
C ALA A 4 -34.76 -24.31 23.45
N VAL A 5 -33.61 -24.93 23.28
CA VAL A 5 -32.31 -24.26 23.22
C VAL A 5 -32.21 -23.59 21.85
N LEU A 6 -32.28 -22.26 21.80
CA LEU A 6 -32.01 -21.49 20.59
C LEU A 6 -30.51 -21.62 20.27
N SER A 7 -30.19 -22.35 19.20
CA SER A 7 -28.81 -22.44 18.72
C SER A 7 -28.41 -21.09 18.12
N CYS A 8 -27.40 -20.44 18.71
CA CYS A 8 -26.71 -19.31 18.10
C CYS A 8 -26.00 -19.81 16.85
N GLY A 9 -26.58 -19.57 15.67
CA GLY A 9 -25.91 -19.80 14.40
C GLY A 9 -24.69 -18.88 14.32
N ALA A 10 -23.50 -19.47 14.25
CA ALA A 10 -22.27 -18.74 13.96
C ALA A 10 -22.41 -18.10 12.57
N ALA A 11 -22.54 -16.78 12.53
CA ALA A 11 -22.44 -16.03 11.29
C ALA A 11 -21.01 -16.19 10.76
N LEU A 12 -20.87 -16.97 9.69
CA LEU A 12 -19.66 -17.02 8.89
C LEU A 12 -19.47 -15.61 8.31
N LEU A 13 -18.52 -14.86 8.87
CA LEU A 13 -18.06 -13.60 8.32
C LEU A 13 -17.39 -13.88 6.98
N THR A 14 -18.17 -13.82 5.90
CA THR A 14 -17.63 -13.80 4.55
C THR A 14 -16.82 -12.53 4.40
N SER A 15 -15.49 -12.66 4.28
CA SER A 15 -14.61 -11.55 3.95
C SER A 15 -15.12 -10.92 2.66
N ALA A 16 -15.54 -9.65 2.74
CA ALA A 16 -15.92 -8.90 1.55
C ALA A 16 -14.70 -8.88 0.61
N LYS A 17 -14.86 -9.41 -0.60
CA LYS A 17 -13.90 -9.16 -1.67
C LYS A 17 -13.93 -7.66 -1.94
N ALA A 18 -12.76 -7.07 -2.20
CA ALA A 18 -12.69 -5.70 -2.65
C ALA A 18 -13.49 -5.54 -3.96
N ASP A 19 -14.51 -4.68 -3.94
CA ASP A 19 -15.34 -4.36 -5.10
C ASP A 19 -14.75 -3.23 -5.97
N SER A 20 -13.59 -2.71 -5.56
CA SER A 20 -12.94 -1.55 -6.17
C SER A 20 -11.43 -1.75 -6.25
N PRO A 21 -10.75 -1.27 -7.31
CA PRO A 21 -9.29 -1.26 -7.38
C PRO A 21 -8.63 -0.36 -6.31
N ARG A 22 -9.44 0.39 -5.55
CA ARG A 22 -9.01 1.22 -4.42
C ARG A 22 -9.06 0.50 -3.08
N GLU A 23 -9.41 -0.78 -3.07
CA GLU A 23 -9.54 -1.56 -1.85
C GLU A 23 -8.86 -2.91 -2.02
N ASP A 24 -8.32 -3.45 -0.94
CA ASP A 24 -7.85 -4.82 -0.90
C ASP A 24 -7.94 -5.40 0.51
N GLN A 25 -8.17 -6.70 0.62
CA GLN A 25 -8.37 -7.38 1.90
C GLN A 25 -7.03 -7.75 2.53
N THR A 26 -6.73 -7.18 3.69
CA THR A 26 -5.65 -7.64 4.56
C THR A 26 -6.17 -8.60 5.62
N ARG A 27 -5.29 -9.36 6.27
CA ARG A 27 -5.61 -10.19 7.46
C ARG A 27 -6.03 -9.35 8.66
N TYR A 28 -5.79 -8.05 8.63
CA TYR A 28 -6.08 -7.08 9.70
C TYR A 28 -7.26 -6.16 9.36
N GLY A 29 -7.99 -6.47 8.28
CA GLY A 29 -9.16 -5.72 7.82
C GLY A 29 -9.06 -5.25 6.38
N LEU A 30 -10.16 -4.71 5.86
CA LEU A 30 -10.18 -4.10 4.54
C LEU A 30 -9.29 -2.85 4.54
N ALA A 31 -8.29 -2.83 3.66
CA ALA A 31 -7.52 -1.62 3.36
C ALA A 31 -8.26 -0.88 2.24
N SER A 32 -8.62 0.37 2.47
CA SER A 32 -9.44 1.16 1.54
C SER A 32 -8.87 2.55 1.37
N GLY A 33 -8.60 2.92 0.12
CA GLY A 33 -8.22 4.28 -0.27
C GLY A 33 -9.42 5.21 -0.43
N ASN A 34 -10.65 4.77 -0.13
CA ASN A 34 -11.88 5.55 -0.30
C ASN A 34 -12.22 6.46 0.90
N GLY A 35 -11.31 6.62 1.86
CA GLY A 35 -11.52 7.50 3.00
C GLY A 35 -11.72 8.98 2.59
N PRO A 36 -12.25 9.81 3.50
CA PRO A 36 -12.39 11.25 3.27
C PRO A 36 -11.06 11.85 2.81
N LEU A 37 -11.10 12.70 1.77
CA LEU A 37 -9.90 13.29 1.17
C LEU A 37 -8.87 12.24 0.70
N ASN A 38 -9.34 11.11 0.15
CA ASN A 38 -8.50 10.01 -0.35
C ASN A 38 -7.57 9.41 0.71
N THR A 39 -7.99 9.44 1.97
CA THR A 39 -7.23 8.86 3.07
C THR A 39 -7.31 7.34 3.11
N LEU A 40 -6.22 6.71 3.50
CA LEU A 40 -6.19 5.29 3.77
C LEU A 40 -6.97 4.97 5.05
N LEU A 41 -7.87 4.02 4.92
CA LEU A 41 -8.57 3.38 6.02
C LEU A 41 -8.09 1.93 6.13
N ILE A 42 -7.89 1.46 7.37
CA ILE A 42 -7.74 0.03 7.68
C ILE A 42 -8.90 -0.35 8.59
N HIS A 43 -9.70 -1.33 8.18
CA HIS A 43 -10.90 -1.75 8.93
C HIS A 43 -11.86 -0.56 9.19
N GLY A 44 -12.00 0.32 8.20
CA GLY A 44 -12.84 1.52 8.28
C GLY A 44 -12.27 2.65 9.15
N GLN A 45 -11.10 2.49 9.77
CA GLN A 45 -10.47 3.49 10.62
C GLN A 45 -9.31 4.18 9.91
N PRO A 46 -9.16 5.52 10.03
CA PRO A 46 -8.00 6.23 9.51
C PRO A 46 -6.70 5.72 10.13
N THR A 47 -5.63 5.65 9.34
CA THR A 47 -4.31 5.25 9.83
C THR A 47 -3.60 6.37 10.58
N THR A 48 -2.62 5.98 11.41
CA THR A 48 -1.64 6.90 12.04
C THR A 48 -0.23 6.45 11.66
N PRO A 49 0.57 7.27 10.94
CA PRO A 49 0.19 8.57 10.39
C PRO A 49 -0.95 8.44 9.36
N LYS A 50 -1.67 9.55 9.12
CA LYS A 50 -2.65 9.59 8.02
C LYS A 50 -1.89 9.51 6.71
N ILE A 51 -2.39 8.69 5.78
CA ILE A 51 -1.84 8.58 4.43
C ILE A 51 -2.94 9.00 3.48
N ALA A 52 -2.66 9.90 2.55
CA ALA A 52 -3.63 10.37 1.57
C ALA A 52 -3.03 10.36 0.17
N GLY A 53 -3.79 9.87 -0.79
CA GLY A 53 -3.50 10.09 -2.21
C GLY A 53 -3.91 11.50 -2.61
N ASN A 54 -3.36 11.99 -3.72
CA ASN A 54 -3.68 13.33 -4.22
C ASN A 54 -5.13 13.39 -4.76
N SER A 55 -5.36 12.91 -5.99
CA SER A 55 -6.70 12.82 -6.57
C SER A 55 -7.37 11.48 -6.27
N ALA A 56 -6.59 10.41 -6.16
CA ALA A 56 -7.05 9.11 -5.67
C ALA A 56 -5.90 8.33 -5.03
N LEU A 57 -6.27 7.41 -4.15
CA LEU A 57 -5.38 6.43 -3.55
C LEU A 57 -5.87 5.03 -3.95
N PHE A 58 -5.04 4.29 -4.68
CA PHE A 58 -5.25 2.87 -4.96
C PHE A 58 -4.50 2.02 -3.95
N VAL A 59 -5.07 0.85 -3.66
CA VAL A 59 -4.60 -0.04 -2.60
C VAL A 59 -4.51 -1.43 -3.19
N GLN A 60 -3.34 -2.06 -3.06
CA GLN A 60 -3.12 -3.43 -3.47
C GLN A 60 -2.30 -4.15 -2.41
N LYS A 61 -2.84 -5.23 -1.84
CA LYS A 61 -2.05 -6.15 -1.04
C LYS A 61 -1.20 -6.99 -1.98
N ILE A 62 0.10 -6.90 -1.81
CA ILE A 62 1.07 -7.56 -2.70
C ILE A 62 1.71 -8.78 -2.03
N ALA A 63 1.80 -8.83 -0.70
CA ALA A 63 2.44 -9.93 0.01
C ALA A 63 1.87 -10.20 1.41
N GLU A 64 2.18 -11.40 1.92
CA GLU A 64 2.15 -11.74 3.34
C GLU A 64 3.56 -12.21 3.76
N SER A 65 4.07 -11.69 4.87
CA SER A 65 5.36 -12.10 5.45
C SER A 65 5.22 -12.22 6.96
N GLY A 66 5.21 -13.45 7.48
CA GLY A 66 4.89 -13.71 8.89
C GLY A 66 3.53 -13.11 9.29
N ASN A 67 3.51 -12.32 10.36
CA ASN A 67 2.34 -11.56 10.83
C ASN A 67 2.32 -10.14 10.24
N THR A 68 2.68 -9.98 8.98
CA THR A 68 2.65 -8.69 8.29
C THR A 68 2.06 -8.87 6.90
N ASP A 69 1.12 -7.99 6.55
CA ASP A 69 0.63 -7.84 5.19
C ASP A 69 1.34 -6.64 4.57
N VAL A 70 1.78 -6.81 3.32
CA VAL A 70 2.48 -5.78 2.57
C VAL A 70 1.51 -5.21 1.56
N VAL A 71 1.27 -3.90 1.65
CA VAL A 71 0.35 -3.16 0.81
C VAL A 71 1.14 -2.15 -0.01
N LEU A 72 0.93 -2.18 -1.31
CA LEU A 72 1.36 -1.15 -2.24
C LEU A 72 0.24 -0.11 -2.37
N LEU A 73 0.57 1.13 -2.04
CA LEU A 73 -0.28 2.29 -2.22
C LEU A 73 0.14 3.00 -3.50
N THR A 74 -0.81 3.39 -4.33
CA THR A 74 -0.55 4.23 -5.51
C THR A 74 -1.35 5.53 -5.39
N SER A 75 -0.64 6.64 -5.21
CA SER A 75 -1.22 7.98 -5.30
C SER A 75 -1.23 8.39 -6.77
N VAL A 76 -2.37 8.87 -7.25
CA VAL A 76 -2.49 9.43 -8.60
C VAL A 76 -3.07 10.84 -8.57
N GLY A 77 -2.79 11.56 -9.65
CA GLY A 77 -3.24 12.94 -9.83
C GLY A 77 -2.32 13.93 -9.14
N GLY A 78 -2.35 15.17 -9.63
CA GLY A 78 -1.34 16.17 -9.35
C GLY A 78 -0.68 16.63 -10.65
N GLN A 79 -0.18 17.86 -10.69
CA GLN A 79 0.46 18.43 -11.88
C GLN A 79 1.89 17.88 -12.12
N ALA A 80 2.44 17.11 -11.17
CA ALA A 80 3.86 16.73 -11.15
C ALA A 80 4.16 15.29 -11.61
N CYS A 81 3.28 14.32 -11.38
CA CYS A 81 3.43 12.91 -11.81
C CYS A 81 2.07 12.23 -11.96
N ASP A 82 1.95 11.33 -12.94
CA ASP A 82 0.73 10.54 -13.13
C ASP A 82 0.50 9.51 -12.01
N ALA A 83 1.58 8.91 -11.49
CA ALA A 83 1.53 7.95 -10.39
C ALA A 83 2.79 8.00 -9.52
N GLN A 84 2.59 7.86 -8.20
CA GLN A 84 3.63 7.63 -7.21
C GLN A 84 3.22 6.50 -6.27
N TYR A 85 4.20 5.86 -5.64
CA TYR A 85 4.03 4.62 -4.91
C TYR A 85 4.51 4.74 -3.48
N SER A 86 3.85 4.07 -2.54
CA SER A 86 4.32 3.91 -1.16
C SER A 86 4.12 2.47 -0.71
N ILE A 87 5.06 1.94 0.08
CA ILE A 87 4.95 0.60 0.65
C ILE A 87 4.57 0.73 2.12
N LEU A 88 3.52 0.00 2.49
CA LEU A 88 2.95 -0.05 3.81
C LEU A 88 3.00 -1.48 4.35
N GLN A 89 3.48 -1.63 5.58
CA GLN A 89 3.36 -2.88 6.34
C GLN A 89 2.20 -2.76 7.33
N VAL A 90 1.21 -3.65 7.20
CA VAL A 90 0.06 -3.77 8.11
C VAL A 90 0.30 -4.97 9.02
N THR A 91 0.16 -4.78 10.33
CA THR A 91 0.44 -5.78 11.37
C THR A 91 -0.74 -5.89 12.33
N PRO A 92 -0.76 -6.88 13.25
CA PRO A 92 -1.79 -6.95 14.29
C PRO A 92 -1.86 -5.69 15.17
N ASN A 93 -0.75 -4.94 15.28
CA ASN A 93 -0.64 -3.74 16.11
C ASN A 93 -0.96 -2.45 15.31
N GLY A 94 -1.47 -2.57 14.09
CA GLY A 94 -1.69 -1.45 13.17
C GLY A 94 -0.58 -1.36 12.11
N ILE A 95 -0.39 -0.17 11.56
CA ILE A 95 0.57 0.05 10.48
C ILE A 95 1.96 0.42 10.99
N LYS A 96 3.01 0.00 10.27
CA LYS A 96 4.34 0.61 10.42
C LYS A 96 4.40 1.94 9.68
N THR A 97 5.42 2.75 9.97
CA THR A 97 5.72 3.96 9.19
C THR A 97 5.83 3.60 7.71
N PRO A 98 5.01 4.20 6.82
CA PRO A 98 5.09 3.97 5.40
C PRO A 98 6.38 4.56 4.83
N THR A 99 6.83 4.05 3.68
CA THR A 99 7.83 4.76 2.90
C THR A 99 7.28 6.13 2.46
N PRO A 100 8.14 7.12 2.18
CA PRO A 100 7.74 8.26 1.35
C PRO A 100 7.09 7.76 0.05
N PHE A 101 6.29 8.61 -0.59
CA PHE A 101 5.90 8.35 -1.96
C PHE A 101 7.12 8.47 -2.89
N PHE A 102 7.31 7.45 -3.74
CA PHE A 102 8.45 7.30 -4.64
C PHE A 102 8.00 6.90 -6.05
N GLY A 103 8.95 6.79 -6.97
CA GLY A 103 8.74 6.44 -8.38
C GLY A 103 9.27 7.50 -9.34
N ASN A 104 9.03 7.30 -10.63
CA ASN A 104 9.54 8.14 -11.71
C ASN A 104 8.42 8.67 -12.64
N CYS A 105 7.20 8.82 -12.13
CA CYS A 105 5.98 9.12 -12.86
C CYS A 105 5.53 8.04 -13.89
N SER A 106 6.23 6.93 -14.04
CA SER A 106 5.79 5.81 -14.88
C SER A 106 5.08 4.73 -14.06
N THR A 107 4.27 3.91 -14.72
CA THR A 107 3.63 2.76 -14.07
C THR A 107 4.68 1.72 -13.67
N ALA A 108 4.75 1.40 -12.37
CA ALA A 108 5.62 0.37 -11.84
C ALA A 108 5.11 -1.04 -12.14
N LYS A 109 6.03 -1.98 -12.33
CA LYS A 109 5.77 -3.43 -12.25
C LYS A 109 6.27 -3.96 -10.91
N PRO A 110 5.37 -4.22 -9.94
CA PRO A 110 5.79 -4.78 -8.66
C PRO A 110 6.08 -6.28 -8.80
N SER A 111 7.12 -6.75 -8.11
CA SER A 111 7.43 -8.17 -7.93
C SER A 111 7.94 -8.40 -6.51
N ILE A 112 7.75 -9.62 -6.01
CA ILE A 112 8.17 -9.99 -4.66
C ILE A 112 8.98 -11.27 -4.71
N SER A 113 10.12 -11.25 -4.03
CA SER A 113 10.98 -12.42 -3.87
C SER A 113 11.55 -12.44 -2.45
N GLY A 114 11.17 -13.46 -1.67
CA GLY A 114 11.56 -13.57 -0.27
C GLY A 114 11.15 -12.34 0.55
N SER A 115 12.12 -11.70 1.20
CA SER A 115 11.92 -10.49 2.01
C SER A 115 11.97 -9.18 1.21
N LYS A 116 11.96 -9.23 -0.13
CA LYS A 116 12.15 -8.03 -0.97
C LYS A 116 10.95 -7.77 -1.87
N VAL A 117 10.47 -6.54 -1.85
CA VAL A 117 9.56 -5.97 -2.85
C VAL A 117 10.41 -5.20 -3.84
N THR A 118 10.27 -5.50 -5.13
CA THR A 118 10.97 -4.80 -6.21
C THR A 118 9.94 -4.10 -7.08
N LEU A 119 10.12 -2.80 -7.30
CA LEU A 119 9.35 -2.02 -8.26
C LEU A 119 10.25 -1.66 -9.43
N GLU A 120 9.90 -2.17 -10.60
CA GLU A 120 10.58 -1.82 -11.84
C GLU A 120 9.79 -0.74 -12.56
N PHE A 121 10.44 0.40 -12.79
CA PHE A 121 9.88 1.53 -13.49
C PHE A 121 10.49 1.65 -14.89
N PRO A 122 9.70 1.60 -15.96
CA PRO A 122 10.23 1.85 -17.29
C PRO A 122 10.75 3.28 -17.37
N HIS A 123 11.79 3.49 -18.18
CA HIS A 123 12.26 4.82 -18.52
C HIS A 123 11.94 5.06 -20.00
N ASN A 124 10.99 5.94 -20.28
CA ASN A 124 10.58 6.25 -21.64
C ASN A 124 11.14 7.61 -22.05
N THR A 125 12.33 7.64 -22.65
CA THR A 125 12.84 8.81 -23.38
C THR A 125 12.40 8.73 -24.85
N GLY A 126 11.15 9.10 -25.12
CA GLY A 126 10.59 9.10 -26.49
C GLY A 126 10.23 7.69 -27.01
N LYS A 127 10.28 7.48 -28.33
CA LYS A 127 9.88 6.23 -29.01
C LYS A 127 10.82 5.03 -28.78
N TYR A 128 11.90 5.19 -28.03
CA TYR A 128 12.91 4.15 -27.84
C TYR A 128 13.19 3.89 -26.35
N VAL A 129 13.23 2.61 -25.98
CA VAL A 129 13.65 2.14 -24.65
C VAL A 129 15.17 2.02 -24.66
N THR A 130 15.89 3.14 -24.49
CA THR A 130 17.38 3.13 -24.50
C THR A 130 18.00 3.19 -23.12
N THR A 131 17.22 3.39 -22.06
CA THR A 131 17.70 3.48 -20.69
C THR A 131 17.21 2.30 -19.86
N PRO A 132 18.06 1.74 -18.97
CA PRO A 132 17.62 0.71 -18.03
C PRO A 132 16.44 1.18 -17.21
N ALA A 133 15.51 0.26 -16.93
CA ALA A 133 14.46 0.53 -15.96
C ALA A 133 15.07 0.96 -14.63
N GLU A 134 14.44 1.93 -14.00
CA GLU A 134 14.78 2.29 -12.62
C GLU A 134 14.21 1.20 -11.70
N VAL A 135 15.04 0.69 -10.79
CA VAL A 135 14.66 -0.40 -9.91
C VAL A 135 14.73 0.07 -8.47
N ASP A 136 13.57 0.11 -7.83
CA ASP A 136 13.45 0.38 -6.41
C ASP A 136 13.21 -0.92 -5.65
N VAL A 137 13.98 -1.13 -4.59
CA VAL A 137 13.91 -2.35 -3.78
C VAL A 137 13.65 -1.99 -2.33
N TYR A 138 12.58 -2.54 -1.78
CA TYR A 138 12.21 -2.44 -0.39
C TYR A 138 12.45 -3.77 0.32
N ASP A 139 13.24 -3.75 1.38
CA ASP A 139 13.48 -4.90 2.23
C ASP A 139 12.48 -4.90 3.40
N LEU A 140 11.63 -5.92 3.44
CA LEU A 140 10.56 -6.09 4.43
C LEU A 140 11.08 -6.24 5.86
N ALA A 141 12.27 -6.83 6.03
CA ALA A 141 12.85 -7.10 7.33
C ALA A 141 13.44 -5.83 7.97
N THR A 142 14.13 -5.03 7.16
CA THR A 142 14.80 -3.79 7.61
C THR A 142 13.94 -2.55 7.44
N GLY A 143 12.93 -2.59 6.58
CA GLY A 143 12.12 -1.42 6.20
C GLY A 143 12.88 -0.42 5.33
N ILE A 144 14.01 -0.81 4.76
CA ILE A 144 14.86 0.07 3.94
C ILE A 144 14.38 0.05 2.50
N LEU A 145 14.13 1.23 1.93
CA LEU A 145 13.89 1.43 0.51
C LEU A 145 15.19 1.88 -0.16
N THR A 146 15.54 1.28 -1.28
CA THR A 146 16.67 1.71 -2.11
C THR A 146 16.23 2.00 -3.52
N LYS A 147 16.81 3.02 -4.14
CA LYS A 147 16.66 3.36 -5.56
C LYS A 147 17.96 3.13 -6.28
N ASN A 148 17.99 2.17 -7.20
CA ASN A 148 19.20 1.69 -7.87
C ASN A 148 20.34 1.39 -6.86
N GLY A 149 19.99 0.79 -5.72
CA GLY A 149 20.93 0.44 -4.65
C GLY A 149 21.31 1.57 -3.68
N LYS A 150 20.82 2.80 -3.87
CA LYS A 150 21.04 3.92 -2.93
C LYS A 150 19.87 4.06 -1.97
N ASN A 151 20.14 4.18 -0.68
CA ASN A 151 19.12 4.30 0.35
C ASN A 151 18.24 5.56 0.16
N ILE A 152 16.93 5.38 0.24
CA ILE A 152 15.93 6.43 0.37
C ILE A 152 15.46 6.42 1.83
N PRO A 153 15.51 7.56 2.55
CA PRO A 153 15.03 7.63 3.93
C PRO A 153 13.62 7.05 4.10
N ALA A 154 13.45 6.16 5.07
CA ALA A 154 12.20 5.44 5.29
C ALA A 154 11.06 6.31 5.87
N ALA A 155 11.33 7.56 6.23
CA ALA A 155 10.36 8.42 6.88
C ALA A 155 9.53 9.15 5.83
N CYS A 156 8.23 8.83 5.75
CA CYS A 156 7.31 9.69 5.04
C CYS A 156 7.41 11.13 5.58
N LYS A 157 7.59 12.08 4.68
CA LYS A 157 7.54 13.50 5.00
C LYS A 157 6.08 13.85 5.33
N LEU A 158 5.82 14.18 6.59
CA LEU A 158 4.49 14.57 7.04
C LEU A 158 4.30 16.06 6.80
N ASP A 159 3.30 16.41 6.00
CA ASP A 159 2.79 17.78 5.89
C ASP A 159 1.45 17.81 6.65
N ASP A 160 1.37 18.62 7.71
CA ASP A 160 0.23 18.69 8.65
C ASP A 160 -0.22 17.33 9.23
N GLY A 161 0.74 16.42 9.48
CA GLY A 161 0.46 15.08 10.01
C GLY A 161 -0.08 14.09 8.96
N VAL A 162 -0.03 14.47 7.68
CA VAL A 162 -0.46 13.65 6.55
C VAL A 162 0.74 13.29 5.68
N CYS A 163 0.87 12.01 5.37
CA CYS A 163 1.77 11.50 4.34
C CYS A 163 1.08 11.65 2.97
N GLN A 164 1.56 12.57 2.13
CA GLN A 164 1.01 12.85 0.80
C GLN A 164 1.98 12.48 -0.32
N GLY A 165 1.42 12.16 -1.50
CA GLY A 165 2.14 11.98 -2.76
C GLY A 165 2.25 13.29 -3.53
#